data_AF-A0A1U7ZZ08-F1
#
_entry.id   AF-A0A1U7ZZ08-F1
#
_cell.length_a   1.000
_cell.length_b   1.000
_cell.length_c   1.000
_cell.angle_alpha   90.00
_cell.angle_beta   90.00
_cell.angle_gamma   90.00
#
_symmetry.space_group_name_H-M   'P 1'
#
loop_
_entity.id
_entity.type
_entity.pdbx_description
1 polymer ?
#
loop_
_entity_poly.entity_id
_entity_poly.type
_entity_poly.pdbx_seq_one_letter_code
_entity_poly.pdbx_strand_id
1 'polypeptide(L)'
;MKLAFRNAFFSLSHSLIPNTSHNLQIPLLSISAIRASPSFPLPSSVLRNERVWLFCAASDSSSSMASVPNSASLSSSVEKQFEEFRLQLEASGSLRERIRAVSMEIESVTRLMHSSILFVHQSRPVPEVLEKAKVQIGALKELFHRIAEIIRECPSQYYRYHGDWRTETQTVVSLLAFMHWLETGNLLMHKEAEEKLGLNSSDFGLDVEDYLIGICFMSNELPRYVVNQVTAGDYDCPRNVVKFLTDLHAAFRMLNLRNDFLRKKFDGMKYDLRRVEEVYYDVKIRGLTTTENTMDDNGAQE
;
A
#
# COMPACT_ATOMS: atom_id res chain seq x y z
N MET A 1 22.81 -53.37 9.58
CA MET A 1 22.99 -52.59 10.81
C MET A 1 22.29 -51.24 10.62
N LYS A 2 21.12 -51.04 11.26
CA LYS A 2 20.25 -49.82 11.40
C LYS A 2 19.78 -49.16 10.07
N LEU A 3 18.54 -49.18 9.56
CA LEU A 3 17.13 -49.18 10.01
C LEU A 3 16.58 -47.88 10.64
N ALA A 4 15.59 -47.31 9.92
CA ALA A 4 14.42 -46.50 10.32
C ALA A 4 14.66 -45.09 10.91
N PHE A 5 13.90 -44.03 10.56
CA PHE A 5 12.43 -43.97 10.59
C PHE A 5 11.82 -42.97 9.58
N ARG A 6 10.73 -43.43 8.96
CA ARG A 6 9.69 -42.69 8.24
C ARG A 6 8.36 -43.22 8.81
N ASN A 7 7.42 -42.34 9.17
CA ASN A 7 5.96 -42.54 9.37
C ASN A 7 5.41 -41.22 9.99
N ALA A 8 4.39 -40.50 9.52
CA ALA A 8 3.08 -40.78 8.91
C ALA A 8 1.95 -41.12 9.92
N PHE A 9 0.90 -40.26 9.87
CA PHE A 9 -0.51 -40.38 10.28
C PHE A 9 -0.96 -40.20 11.76
N PHE A 10 -1.95 -39.31 11.96
CA PHE A 10 -3.37 -39.55 12.37
C PHE A 10 -3.95 -38.23 12.95
N SER A 11 -4.88 -37.52 12.30
CA SER A 11 -6.35 -37.73 12.26
C SER A 11 -6.97 -38.03 13.62
N LEU A 12 -7.66 -37.03 14.20
CA LEU A 12 -8.70 -37.22 15.22
C LEU A 12 -9.79 -36.15 15.02
N SER A 13 -10.85 -36.56 14.33
CA SER A 13 -12.17 -35.96 14.40
C SER A 13 -13.02 -36.77 15.38
N HIS A 14 -13.64 -36.11 16.36
CA HIS A 14 -14.89 -36.59 16.94
C HIS A 14 -15.75 -35.41 17.37
N SER A 15 -16.91 -35.32 16.71
CA SER A 15 -18.04 -34.45 16.97
C SER A 15 -18.81 -34.89 18.22
N LEU A 16 -19.25 -33.96 19.07
CA LEU A 16 -20.52 -34.03 19.80
C LEU A 16 -20.97 -32.61 20.23
N ILE A 17 -22.14 -32.17 19.76
CA ILE A 17 -22.97 -31.09 20.34
C ILE A 17 -24.23 -31.79 20.87
N PRO A 18 -24.78 -31.36 22.02
CA PRO A 18 -26.10 -30.70 21.98
C PRO A 18 -26.19 -29.44 22.85
N ASN A 19 -27.01 -28.51 22.38
CA ASN A 19 -27.46 -27.28 23.05
C ASN A 19 -28.12 -27.54 24.42
N THR A 20 -27.92 -26.60 25.37
CA THR A 20 -29.00 -26.04 26.20
C THR A 20 -28.59 -24.71 26.82
N SER A 21 -29.51 -23.75 26.70
CA SER A 21 -29.57 -22.43 27.34
C SER A 21 -29.54 -22.48 28.86
N HIS A 22 -28.93 -21.49 29.53
CA HIS A 22 -29.52 -20.73 30.65
C HIS A 22 -28.62 -19.56 31.08
N ASN A 23 -29.26 -18.41 31.31
CA ASN A 23 -28.74 -17.21 31.97
C ASN A 23 -28.11 -17.51 33.34
N LEU A 24 -27.06 -16.76 33.73
CA LEU A 24 -26.99 -16.01 35.01
C LEU A 24 -25.60 -15.34 35.25
N GLN A 25 -25.66 -14.02 35.31
CA GLN A 25 -24.98 -13.07 36.23
C GLN A 25 -23.50 -13.21 36.65
N ILE A 26 -22.82 -12.07 36.45
CA ILE A 26 -21.54 -11.57 36.95
C ILE A 26 -21.47 -11.60 38.50
N PRO A 27 -20.24 -11.76 39.07
CA PRO A 27 -19.78 -10.72 39.99
C PRO A 27 -18.35 -10.23 39.71
N LEU A 28 -18.20 -8.92 39.91
CA LEU A 28 -16.98 -8.12 39.98
C LEU A 28 -16.14 -8.50 41.20
N LEU A 29 -14.81 -8.60 41.06
CA LEU A 29 -13.87 -8.20 42.10
C LEU A 29 -12.59 -7.61 41.50
N SER A 30 -12.33 -6.37 41.91
CA SER A 30 -11.14 -5.55 41.68
C SER A 30 -9.93 -6.07 42.48
N ILE A 31 -8.73 -6.06 41.88
CA ILE A 31 -7.46 -5.92 42.62
C ILE A 31 -6.52 -4.99 41.85
N SER A 32 -6.00 -4.02 42.59
CA SER A 32 -5.16 -2.90 42.16
C SER A 32 -3.69 -3.27 41.94
N ALA A 33 -3.09 -2.59 40.95
CA ALA A 33 -1.74 -2.04 40.85
C ALA A 33 -0.54 -2.76 41.53
N ILE A 34 0.41 -3.27 40.72
CA ILE A 34 1.86 -3.15 40.98
C ILE A 34 2.61 -2.89 39.66
N ARG A 35 3.45 -1.85 39.72
CA ARG A 35 4.35 -1.31 38.69
C ARG A 35 5.70 -2.03 38.78
N ALA A 36 6.22 -2.59 37.68
CA ALA A 36 7.66 -2.79 37.47
C ALA A 36 7.94 -3.24 36.03
N SER A 37 8.67 -2.42 35.28
CA SER A 37 9.26 -2.73 33.98
C SER A 37 10.65 -3.35 34.16
N PRO A 38 11.04 -4.38 33.39
CA PRO A 38 12.45 -4.71 33.17
C PRO A 38 12.88 -4.38 31.74
N SER A 39 13.98 -3.64 31.67
CA SER A 39 14.75 -3.27 30.48
C SER A 39 15.58 -4.45 29.94
N PHE A 40 15.59 -4.62 28.62
CA PHE A 40 16.45 -5.53 27.86
C PHE A 40 17.88 -5.00 27.71
N PRO A 41 18.92 -5.86 27.66
CA PRO A 41 20.26 -5.46 27.23
C PRO A 41 20.70 -6.09 25.88
N LEU A 42 21.77 -5.48 25.33
CA LEU A 42 22.68 -5.86 24.22
C LEU A 42 22.50 -5.12 22.88
N PRO A 43 23.57 -4.93 22.06
CA PRO A 43 25.02 -5.02 22.30
C PRO A 43 25.80 -3.76 21.83
N SER A 44 27.03 -3.60 22.34
CA SER A 44 27.99 -2.57 21.94
C SER A 44 28.94 -3.06 20.84
N SER A 45 29.06 -2.33 19.74
CA SER A 45 30.31 -2.22 18.96
C SER A 45 30.28 -0.99 18.04
N VAL A 46 31.48 -0.54 17.67
CA VAL A 46 31.84 0.50 16.68
C VAL A 46 32.18 1.90 17.26
N LEU A 47 33.44 1.98 17.72
CA LEU A 47 34.47 2.94 17.33
C LEU A 47 34.04 4.39 17.01
N ARG A 48 34.31 5.31 17.94
CA ARG A 48 34.55 6.72 17.62
C ARG A 48 35.93 7.13 18.12
N ASN A 49 36.71 7.62 17.17
CA ASN A 49 38.09 8.07 17.25
C ASN A 49 38.15 9.38 18.05
N GLU A 50 38.73 9.34 19.24
CA GLU A 50 39.07 10.50 20.08
C GLU A 50 40.39 11.10 19.58
N ARG A 51 40.34 12.33 19.06
CA ARG A 51 41.53 13.20 18.94
C ARG A 51 41.34 14.42 19.82
N VAL A 52 41.89 14.25 21.02
CA VAL A 52 42.50 15.24 21.91
C VAL A 52 42.92 16.53 21.19
N TRP A 53 42.42 17.66 21.68
CA TRP A 53 43.19 18.90 21.77
C TRP A 53 42.96 19.52 23.15
N LEU A 54 43.97 19.35 24.00
CA LEU A 54 44.22 20.13 25.20
C LEU A 54 44.52 21.57 24.78
N PHE A 55 43.84 22.55 25.37
CA PHE A 55 44.42 23.88 25.53
C PHE A 55 44.13 24.43 26.93
N CYS A 56 45.22 24.84 27.56
CA CYS A 56 45.35 25.26 28.95
C CYS A 56 44.58 26.56 29.25
N ALA A 57 44.02 26.61 30.45
CA ALA A 57 43.61 27.85 31.09
C ALA A 57 44.83 28.56 31.70
N ALA A 58 45.01 29.84 31.39
CA ALA A 58 45.85 30.75 32.16
C ALA A 58 45.22 32.16 32.12
N SER A 59 45.15 32.78 33.29
CA SER A 59 44.53 34.09 33.54
C SER A 59 45.50 35.25 33.34
N ASP A 60 44.88 36.43 33.20
CA ASP A 60 45.33 37.80 33.49
C ASP A 60 46.32 38.52 32.57
N SER A 61 45.84 39.56 31.87
CA SER A 61 46.06 40.98 32.24
C SER A 61 45.62 41.96 31.14
N SER A 62 45.07 43.09 31.56
CA SER A 62 44.58 44.24 30.79
C SER A 62 45.60 44.83 29.79
N SER A 63 45.19 45.08 28.54
CA SER A 63 45.63 46.24 27.75
C SER A 63 44.74 46.52 26.51
N SER A 64 44.14 47.71 26.53
CA SER A 64 43.91 48.65 25.43
C SER A 64 43.49 48.16 24.03
N MET A 65 42.24 48.47 23.69
CA MET A 65 41.78 49.08 22.42
C MET A 65 42.44 48.58 21.12
N ALA A 66 41.89 47.51 20.56
CA ALA A 66 41.64 47.43 19.13
C ALA A 66 40.18 47.03 18.96
N SER A 67 39.33 48.00 18.66
CA SER A 67 37.96 47.74 18.19
C SER A 67 38.07 46.92 16.92
N VAL A 68 37.84 45.61 17.01
CA VAL A 68 37.49 44.76 15.86
C VAL A 68 35.96 44.74 15.83
N PRO A 69 35.28 45.61 15.07
CA PRO A 69 33.83 45.73 15.14
C PRO A 69 33.11 44.61 14.36
N ASN A 70 33.86 43.71 13.72
CA ASN A 70 33.31 42.82 12.69
C ASN A 70 33.20 41.34 13.07
N SER A 71 33.86 40.84 14.12
CA SER A 71 33.76 39.40 14.47
C SER A 71 32.47 39.08 15.25
N ALA A 72 32.07 39.93 16.19
CA ALA A 72 30.84 39.78 16.97
C ALA A 72 29.57 40.09 16.14
N SER A 73 29.66 40.99 15.16
CA SER A 73 28.54 41.27 14.24
C SER A 73 28.35 40.12 13.23
N LEU A 74 29.45 39.48 12.78
CA LEU A 74 29.38 38.31 11.92
C LEU A 74 28.83 37.08 12.67
N SER A 75 29.26 36.86 13.92
CA SER A 75 28.75 35.74 14.73
C SER A 75 27.26 35.89 15.02
N SER A 76 26.80 37.09 15.37
CA SER A 76 25.37 37.36 15.58
C SER A 76 24.54 37.32 14.29
N SER A 77 25.12 37.65 13.14
CA SER A 77 24.47 37.46 11.84
C SER A 77 24.31 35.98 11.48
N VAL A 78 25.34 35.16 11.73
CA VAL A 78 25.29 33.72 11.48
C VAL A 78 24.32 33.04 12.45
N GLU A 79 24.30 33.43 13.72
CA GLU A 79 23.36 32.90 14.73
C GLU A 79 21.90 33.19 14.35
N LYS A 80 21.60 34.39 13.82
CA LYS A 80 20.27 34.71 13.28
C LYS A 80 19.89 33.83 12.09
N GLN A 81 20.83 33.52 11.20
CA GLN A 81 20.57 32.62 10.06
C GLN A 81 20.26 31.19 10.54
N PHE A 82 21.00 30.68 11.52
CA PHE A 82 20.71 29.36 12.10
C PHE A 82 19.35 29.33 12.79
N GLU A 83 18.97 30.41 13.47
CA GLU A 83 17.66 30.51 14.10
C GLU A 83 16.53 30.54 13.07
N GLU A 84 16.71 31.24 11.95
CA GLU A 84 15.77 31.20 10.83
C GLU A 84 15.65 29.79 10.24
N PHE A 85 16.77 29.09 10.00
CA PHE A 85 16.74 27.70 9.53
C PHE A 85 16.07 26.76 10.52
N ARG A 86 16.28 26.96 11.82
CA ARG A 86 15.63 26.19 12.88
C ARG A 86 14.11 26.33 12.80
N LEU A 87 13.60 27.56 12.67
CA LEU A 87 12.16 27.82 12.54
C LEU A 87 11.59 27.21 11.26
N GLN A 88 12.29 27.31 10.13
CA GLN A 88 11.87 26.69 8.86
C GLN A 88 11.80 25.16 8.95
N LEU A 89 12.77 24.53 9.61
CA LEU A 89 12.79 23.08 9.81
C LEU A 89 11.67 22.62 10.76
N GLU A 90 11.41 23.37 11.83
CA GLU A 90 10.32 23.09 12.77
C GLU A 90 8.96 23.20 12.09
N ALA A 91 8.71 24.26 11.32
CA ALA A 91 7.50 24.42 10.51
C ALA A 91 7.33 23.28 9.49
N SER A 92 8.41 22.93 8.77
CA SER A 92 8.37 21.79 7.84
C SER A 92 8.15 20.45 8.56
N GLY A 93 8.63 20.30 9.79
CA GLY A 93 8.42 19.11 10.61
C GLY A 93 6.95 18.96 11.01
N SER A 94 6.37 20.05 11.53
CA SER A 94 4.95 20.12 11.89
C SER A 94 4.03 19.81 10.70
N LEU A 95 4.36 20.32 9.51
CA LEU A 95 3.59 20.01 8.29
C LEU A 95 3.63 18.52 7.95
N ARG A 96 4.82 17.88 8.01
CA ARG A 96 4.96 16.44 7.76
C ARG A 96 4.17 15.61 8.75
N GLU A 97 4.14 16.02 10.01
CA GLU A 97 3.36 15.31 11.04
C GLU A 97 1.87 15.37 10.76
N ARG A 98 1.34 16.54 10.37
CA ARG A 98 -0.05 16.71 9.94
C ARG A 98 -0.40 15.83 8.72
N ILE A 99 0.47 15.82 7.71
CA ILE A 99 0.29 14.98 6.51
C ILE A 99 0.29 13.50 6.87
N ARG A 100 1.23 13.04 7.70
CA ARG A 100 1.31 11.64 8.13
C ARG A 100 0.11 11.22 8.97
N ALA A 101 -0.43 12.10 9.80
CA ALA A 101 -1.66 11.82 10.53
C ALA A 101 -2.81 11.51 9.57
N VAL A 102 -3.02 12.33 8.54
CA VAL A 102 -4.05 12.06 7.51
C VAL A 102 -3.72 10.81 6.69
N SER A 103 -2.45 10.59 6.35
CA SER A 103 -1.99 9.39 5.63
C SER A 103 -2.31 8.10 6.40
N MET A 104 -2.14 8.09 7.73
CA MET A 104 -2.54 6.96 8.59
C MET A 104 -4.06 6.75 8.64
N GLU A 105 -4.84 7.83 8.57
CA GLU A 105 -6.30 7.74 8.43
C GLU A 105 -6.68 7.10 7.07
N ILE A 106 -6.02 7.50 5.98
CA ILE A 106 -6.19 6.90 4.64
C ILE A 106 -5.86 5.42 4.68
N GLU A 107 -4.72 5.04 5.26
CA GLU A 107 -4.31 3.64 5.40
C GLU A 107 -5.39 2.83 6.14
N SER A 108 -5.97 3.40 7.22
CA SER A 108 -7.04 2.75 7.98
C SER A 108 -8.29 2.48 7.16
N VAL A 109 -8.79 3.49 6.44
CA VAL A 109 -9.95 3.36 5.55
C VAL A 109 -9.65 2.38 4.41
N THR A 110 -8.44 2.43 3.87
CA THR A 110 -7.96 1.55 2.80
C THR A 110 -7.93 0.09 3.25
N ARG A 111 -7.51 -0.20 4.49
CA ARG A 111 -7.58 -1.56 5.06
C ARG A 111 -9.01 -2.08 5.20
N LEU A 112 -9.97 -1.23 5.55
CA LEU A 112 -11.39 -1.61 5.60
C LEU A 112 -11.95 -1.92 4.20
N MET A 113 -11.60 -1.08 3.22
CA MET A 113 -11.96 -1.30 1.82
C MET A 113 -11.38 -2.60 1.29
N HIS A 114 -10.09 -2.85 1.54
CA HIS A 114 -9.41 -4.08 1.15
C HIS A 114 -10.03 -5.32 1.81
N SER A 115 -10.31 -5.26 3.12
CA SER A 115 -11.00 -6.34 3.85
C SER A 115 -12.35 -6.71 3.22
N SER A 116 -13.09 -5.70 2.76
CA SER A 116 -14.35 -5.92 2.03
C SER A 116 -14.08 -6.63 0.69
N ILE A 117 -13.13 -6.13 -0.10
CA ILE A 117 -12.79 -6.68 -1.42
C ILE A 117 -12.27 -8.13 -1.34
N LEU A 118 -11.58 -8.52 -0.26
CA LEU A 118 -11.07 -9.89 -0.10
C LEU A 118 -12.16 -10.96 -0.17
N PHE A 119 -13.42 -10.62 0.10
CA PHE A 119 -14.55 -11.55 -0.02
C PHE A 119 -14.82 -12.00 -1.47
N VAL A 120 -14.33 -11.27 -2.48
CA VAL A 120 -14.38 -11.69 -3.89
C VAL A 120 -13.68 -13.04 -4.11
N HIS A 121 -12.66 -13.35 -3.30
CA HIS A 121 -11.93 -14.62 -3.34
C HIS A 121 -12.67 -15.77 -2.65
N GLN A 122 -13.78 -15.52 -1.95
CA GLN A 122 -14.54 -16.51 -1.18
C GLN A 122 -15.88 -16.88 -1.85
N SER A 123 -15.97 -16.71 -3.18
CA SER A 123 -17.17 -17.02 -3.99
C SER A 123 -18.43 -16.24 -3.57
N ARG A 124 -18.27 -15.06 -2.96
CA ARG A 124 -19.39 -14.16 -2.73
C ARG A 124 -19.77 -13.42 -4.01
N PRO A 125 -21.06 -13.08 -4.20
CA PRO A 125 -21.48 -12.26 -5.34
C PRO A 125 -20.73 -10.93 -5.36
N VAL A 126 -20.08 -10.63 -6.49
CA VAL A 126 -19.33 -9.39 -6.70
C VAL A 126 -20.13 -8.13 -6.33
N PRO A 127 -21.44 -7.99 -6.67
CA PRO A 127 -22.20 -6.78 -6.32
C PRO A 127 -22.28 -6.49 -4.82
N GLU A 128 -22.50 -7.52 -3.99
CA GLU A 128 -22.60 -7.37 -2.52
C GLU A 128 -21.26 -6.91 -1.92
N VAL A 129 -20.15 -7.46 -2.43
CA VAL A 129 -18.81 -7.12 -1.97
C VAL A 129 -18.46 -5.67 -2.34
N LEU A 130 -18.78 -5.26 -3.56
CA LEU A 130 -18.47 -3.93 -4.07
C LEU A 130 -19.29 -2.84 -3.38
N GLU A 131 -20.54 -3.10 -2.99
CA GLU A 131 -21.36 -2.14 -2.25
C GLU A 131 -20.69 -1.73 -0.93
N LYS A 132 -20.18 -2.70 -0.16
CA LYS A 132 -19.45 -2.45 1.10
C LYS A 132 -18.16 -1.64 0.88
N ALA A 133 -17.44 -1.94 -0.20
CA ALA A 133 -16.22 -1.22 -0.55
C ALA A 133 -16.49 0.22 -1.02
N LYS A 134 -17.58 0.45 -1.79
CA LYS A 134 -17.98 1.77 -2.28
C LYS A 134 -18.25 2.77 -1.17
N VAL A 135 -18.77 2.32 -0.03
CA VAL A 135 -18.99 3.19 1.14
C VAL A 135 -17.71 3.89 1.60
N GLN A 136 -16.54 3.25 1.44
CA GLN A 136 -15.26 3.80 1.86
C GLN A 136 -14.73 4.90 0.92
N ILE A 137 -15.21 4.95 -0.34
CA ILE A 137 -14.76 5.94 -1.33
C ILE A 137 -15.05 7.37 -0.87
N GLY A 138 -16.22 7.59 -0.25
CA GLY A 138 -16.58 8.90 0.30
C GLY A 138 -15.60 9.36 1.38
N ALA A 139 -15.24 8.47 2.32
CA ALA A 139 -14.26 8.78 3.36
C ALA A 139 -12.86 9.06 2.77
N LEU A 140 -12.43 8.28 1.78
CA LEU A 140 -11.16 8.52 1.08
C LEU A 140 -11.12 9.90 0.41
N LYS A 141 -12.20 10.29 -0.26
CA LYS A 141 -12.33 11.60 -0.90
C LYS A 141 -12.14 12.75 0.10
N GLU A 142 -12.78 12.67 1.27
CA GLU A 142 -12.62 13.69 2.32
C GLU A 142 -11.18 13.74 2.87
N LEU A 143 -10.53 12.58 3.03
CA LEU A 143 -9.14 12.52 3.51
C LEU A 143 -8.15 13.09 2.50
N PHE A 144 -8.31 12.77 1.21
CA PHE A 144 -7.49 13.36 0.15
C PHE A 144 -7.72 14.86 0.01
N HIS A 145 -8.96 15.33 0.15
CA HIS A 145 -9.25 16.76 0.23
C HIS A 145 -8.52 17.42 1.40
N ARG A 146 -8.48 16.78 2.57
CA ARG A 146 -7.73 17.28 3.74
C ARG A 146 -6.22 17.36 3.48
N ILE A 147 -5.64 16.42 2.75
CA ILE A 147 -4.23 16.54 2.29
C ILE A 147 -4.08 17.75 1.36
N ALA A 148 -4.99 17.91 0.39
CA ALA A 148 -4.95 19.04 -0.54
C ALA A 148 -4.96 20.39 0.21
N GLU A 149 -5.81 20.53 1.23
CA GLU A 149 -5.89 21.73 2.09
C GLU A 149 -4.57 21.99 2.84
N ILE A 150 -3.93 20.95 3.38
CA ILE A 150 -2.63 21.09 4.05
C ILE A 150 -1.55 21.55 3.05
N ILE A 151 -1.55 21.01 1.83
CA ILE A 151 -0.58 21.37 0.79
C ILE A 151 -0.81 22.78 0.25
N ARG A 152 -2.06 23.26 0.23
CA ARG A 152 -2.41 24.62 -0.18
C ARG A 152 -1.79 25.70 0.70
N GLU A 153 -1.47 25.38 1.96
CA GLU A 153 -0.70 26.27 2.85
C GLU A 153 0.75 26.50 2.37
N CYS A 154 1.28 25.60 1.52
CA CYS A 154 2.66 25.58 1.05
C CYS A 154 2.71 25.47 -0.50
N PRO A 155 2.34 26.54 -1.23
CA PRO A 155 2.33 26.50 -2.69
C PRO A 155 3.71 26.14 -3.26
N SER A 156 3.73 25.38 -4.37
CA SER A 156 4.94 24.90 -5.05
C SER A 156 5.81 23.86 -4.30
N GLN A 157 5.34 23.31 -3.17
CA GLN A 157 6.08 22.28 -2.42
C GLN A 157 5.43 20.89 -2.48
N TYR A 158 4.52 20.64 -3.43
CA TYR A 158 3.83 19.36 -3.61
C TYR A 158 4.80 18.16 -3.56
N TYR A 159 5.79 18.13 -4.46
CA TYR A 159 6.73 17.01 -4.58
C TYR A 159 7.70 16.86 -3.39
N ARG A 160 7.87 17.89 -2.55
CA ARG A 160 8.70 17.81 -1.34
C ARG A 160 8.08 16.91 -0.28
N TYR A 161 6.75 16.89 -0.22
CA TYR A 161 5.98 16.15 0.78
C TYR A 161 5.27 14.92 0.19
N HIS A 162 5.12 14.83 -1.14
CA HIS A 162 4.45 13.74 -1.85
C HIS A 162 4.75 12.34 -1.33
N GLY A 163 6.01 12.06 -1.00
CA GLY A 163 6.44 10.78 -0.46
C GLY A 163 5.74 10.33 0.83
N ASP A 164 5.15 11.25 1.61
CA ASP A 164 4.48 10.94 2.87
C ASP A 164 3.07 10.31 2.68
N TRP A 165 2.42 10.46 1.52
CA TRP A 165 1.12 9.84 1.20
C TRP A 165 1.12 9.00 -0.10
N ARG A 166 2.25 8.99 -0.82
CA ARG A 166 2.43 8.29 -2.09
C ARG A 166 2.01 6.81 -2.02
N THR A 167 2.50 6.08 -1.02
CA THR A 167 2.24 4.63 -0.88
C THR A 167 0.75 4.34 -0.69
N GLU A 168 0.06 5.19 0.07
CA GLU A 168 -1.38 5.05 0.29
C GLU A 168 -2.16 5.35 -0.99
N THR A 169 -1.74 6.36 -1.74
CA THR A 169 -2.33 6.69 -3.05
C THR A 169 -2.23 5.52 -4.02
N GLN A 170 -1.05 4.91 -4.14
CA GLN A 170 -0.84 3.72 -4.99
C GLN A 170 -1.74 2.56 -4.58
N THR A 171 -1.90 2.32 -3.27
CA THR A 171 -2.74 1.24 -2.74
C THR A 171 -4.23 1.51 -2.98
N VAL A 172 -4.68 2.74 -2.76
CA VAL A 172 -6.06 3.16 -3.03
C VAL A 172 -6.38 3.03 -4.52
N VAL A 173 -5.50 3.50 -5.42
CA VAL A 173 -5.69 3.34 -6.87
C VAL A 173 -5.76 1.87 -7.26
N SER A 174 -4.91 1.02 -6.69
CA SER A 174 -4.96 -0.44 -6.93
C SER A 174 -6.33 -1.03 -6.61
N LEU A 175 -6.89 -0.69 -5.44
CA LEU A 175 -8.20 -1.18 -5.02
C LEU A 175 -9.34 -0.61 -5.88
N LEU A 176 -9.29 0.68 -6.21
CA LEU A 176 -10.28 1.31 -7.10
C LEU A 176 -10.25 0.69 -8.50
N ALA A 177 -9.06 0.43 -9.03
CA ALA A 177 -8.87 -0.20 -10.32
C ALA A 177 -9.39 -1.64 -10.31
N PHE A 178 -9.12 -2.40 -9.24
CA PHE A 178 -9.63 -3.76 -9.11
C PHE A 178 -11.16 -3.78 -9.01
N MET A 179 -11.75 -2.88 -8.21
CA MET A 179 -13.21 -2.73 -8.15
C MET A 179 -13.81 -2.39 -9.51
N HIS A 180 -13.24 -1.41 -10.22
CA HIS A 180 -13.74 -1.04 -11.55
C HIS A 180 -13.64 -2.20 -12.53
N TRP A 181 -12.53 -2.94 -12.52
CA TRP A 181 -12.34 -4.11 -13.37
C TRP A 181 -13.36 -5.22 -13.05
N LEU A 182 -13.68 -5.45 -11.77
CA LEU A 182 -14.73 -6.40 -11.38
C LEU A 182 -16.13 -5.99 -11.86
N GLU A 183 -16.39 -4.70 -12.07
CA GLU A 183 -17.68 -4.18 -12.55
C GLU A 183 -17.78 -4.17 -14.08
N THR A 184 -16.71 -3.79 -14.77
CA THR A 184 -16.75 -3.46 -16.21
C THR A 184 -15.93 -4.40 -17.07
N GLY A 185 -14.98 -5.13 -16.47
CA GLY A 185 -13.95 -5.88 -17.18
C GLY A 185 -12.89 -5.02 -17.86
N ASN A 186 -12.94 -3.69 -17.69
CA ASN A 186 -12.04 -2.73 -18.35
C ASN A 186 -11.05 -2.11 -17.36
N LEU A 187 -10.05 -1.41 -17.91
CA LEU A 187 -9.08 -0.65 -17.13
C LEU A 187 -9.71 0.65 -16.64
N LEU A 188 -9.59 0.95 -15.34
CA LEU A 188 -9.94 2.26 -14.78
C LEU A 188 -8.99 3.32 -15.33
N MET A 189 -9.50 4.33 -16.04
CA MET A 189 -8.66 5.38 -16.61
C MET A 189 -8.16 6.35 -15.53
N HIS A 190 -7.00 6.99 -15.76
CA HIS A 190 -6.40 7.94 -14.82
C HIS A 190 -7.37 9.05 -14.39
N LYS A 191 -8.08 9.67 -15.35
CA LYS A 191 -9.09 10.71 -15.07
C LYS A 191 -10.26 10.19 -14.23
N GLU A 192 -10.72 8.96 -14.47
CA GLU A 192 -11.82 8.36 -13.70
C GLU A 192 -11.38 8.05 -12.26
N ALA A 193 -10.13 7.66 -12.06
CA ALA A 193 -9.55 7.47 -10.74
C ALA A 193 -9.43 8.81 -9.98
N GLU A 194 -9.00 9.86 -10.67
CA GLU A 194 -8.93 11.23 -10.13
C GLU A 194 -10.31 11.72 -9.69
N GLU A 195 -11.34 11.52 -10.53
CA GLU A 195 -12.73 11.86 -10.23
C GLU A 195 -13.29 11.09 -9.03
N LYS A 196 -13.02 9.78 -8.95
CA LYS A 196 -13.43 8.95 -7.81
C LYS A 196 -12.82 9.42 -6.49
N LEU A 197 -11.60 9.96 -6.52
CA LEU A 197 -10.92 10.51 -5.35
C LEU A 197 -11.22 11.99 -5.10
N GLY A 198 -11.94 12.66 -6.01
CA GLY A 198 -12.25 14.08 -5.90
C GLY A 198 -11.03 14.99 -6.13
N LEU A 199 -10.05 14.54 -6.91
CA LEU A 199 -8.76 15.21 -7.11
C LEU A 199 -8.73 16.16 -8.31
N ASN A 200 -9.90 16.59 -8.81
CA ASN A 200 -10.04 17.34 -10.06
C ASN A 200 -9.57 18.82 -9.98
N SER A 201 -8.77 19.16 -8.98
CA SER A 201 -8.35 20.53 -8.69
C SER A 201 -6.98 20.80 -9.32
N SER A 202 -6.81 21.98 -9.90
CA SER A 202 -5.57 22.39 -10.60
C SER A 202 -4.30 22.25 -9.74
N ASP A 203 -4.44 22.37 -8.42
CA ASP A 203 -3.33 22.49 -7.47
C ASP A 203 -2.94 21.16 -6.80
N PHE A 204 -3.84 20.15 -6.84
CA PHE A 204 -3.64 18.86 -6.19
C PHE A 204 -4.34 17.77 -6.98
N GLY A 205 -3.57 16.95 -7.69
CA GLY A 205 -4.06 15.91 -8.60
C GLY A 205 -3.39 14.56 -8.35
N LEU A 206 -3.94 13.51 -8.98
CA LEU A 206 -3.36 12.17 -8.94
C LEU A 206 -2.12 12.11 -9.84
N ASP A 207 -0.95 11.84 -9.24
CA ASP A 207 0.28 11.68 -10.02
C ASP A 207 0.20 10.46 -10.95
N VAL A 208 0.68 10.63 -12.19
CA VAL A 208 0.60 9.60 -13.23
C VAL A 208 1.44 8.37 -12.85
N GLU A 209 2.60 8.57 -12.22
CA GLU A 209 3.43 7.44 -11.78
C GLU A 209 2.74 6.63 -10.69
N ASP A 210 2.07 7.28 -9.74
CA ASP A 210 1.33 6.61 -8.68
C ASP A 210 0.14 5.82 -9.22
N TYR A 211 -0.56 6.37 -10.21
CA TYR A 211 -1.59 5.65 -10.93
C TYR A 211 -1.01 4.39 -11.60
N LEU A 212 0.08 4.51 -12.37
CA LEU A 212 0.69 3.37 -13.07
C LEU A 212 1.19 2.28 -12.10
N ILE A 213 1.78 2.68 -10.96
CA ILE A 213 2.18 1.75 -9.90
C ILE A 213 0.95 1.07 -9.29
N GLY A 214 -0.12 1.81 -9.03
CA GLY A 214 -1.39 1.26 -8.52
C GLY A 214 -1.98 0.21 -9.47
N ILE A 215 -1.94 0.44 -10.79
CA ILE A 215 -2.37 -0.55 -11.80
C ILE A 215 -1.50 -1.81 -11.76
N CYS A 216 -0.18 -1.67 -11.57
CA CYS A 216 0.70 -2.82 -11.37
C CYS A 216 0.39 -3.60 -10.08
N PHE A 217 -0.06 -2.95 -9.01
CA PHE A 217 -0.48 -3.64 -7.80
C PHE A 217 -1.80 -4.39 -8.00
N MET A 218 -2.74 -3.79 -8.74
CA MET A 218 -4.01 -4.45 -9.08
C MET A 218 -3.78 -5.74 -9.86
N SER A 219 -2.82 -5.77 -10.80
CA SER A 219 -2.53 -6.99 -11.56
C SER A 219 -2.09 -8.18 -10.69
N ASN A 220 -1.53 -7.92 -9.51
CA ASN A 220 -1.07 -8.97 -8.60
C ASN A 220 -2.24 -9.74 -7.95
N GLU A 221 -3.43 -9.15 -7.87
CA GLU A 221 -4.63 -9.79 -7.30
C GLU A 221 -5.32 -10.72 -8.29
N LEU A 222 -5.12 -10.51 -9.60
CA LEU A 222 -5.80 -11.24 -10.67
C LEU A 222 -5.49 -12.75 -10.70
N PRO A 223 -4.23 -13.23 -10.54
CA PRO A 223 -3.95 -14.67 -10.49
C PRO A 223 -4.71 -15.39 -9.37
N ARG A 224 -4.77 -14.78 -8.18
CA ARG A 224 -5.50 -15.33 -7.04
C ARG A 224 -7.01 -15.33 -7.30
N TYR A 225 -7.52 -14.27 -7.92
CA TYR A 225 -8.92 -14.16 -8.31
C TYR A 225 -9.30 -15.29 -9.28
N VAL A 226 -8.53 -15.47 -10.35
CA VAL A 226 -8.79 -16.48 -11.40
C VAL A 226 -8.84 -17.89 -10.83
N VAL A 227 -7.86 -18.29 -10.02
CA VAL A 227 -7.83 -19.64 -9.41
C VAL A 227 -9.10 -19.89 -8.59
N ASN A 228 -9.54 -18.90 -7.83
CA ASN A 228 -10.72 -19.04 -6.99
C ASN A 228 -12.02 -19.06 -7.80
N GLN A 229 -12.11 -18.29 -8.89
CA GLN A 229 -13.27 -18.33 -9.80
C GLN A 229 -13.38 -19.69 -10.51
N VAL A 230 -12.26 -20.23 -11.01
CA VAL A 230 -12.24 -21.58 -11.61
C VAL A 230 -12.63 -22.65 -10.59
N THR A 231 -12.19 -22.50 -9.34
CA THR A 231 -12.58 -23.40 -8.23
C THR A 231 -14.08 -23.29 -7.92
N ALA A 232 -14.67 -22.11 -8.10
CA ALA A 232 -16.11 -21.88 -7.95
C ALA A 232 -16.94 -22.33 -9.17
N GLY A 233 -16.29 -22.77 -10.25
CA GLY A 233 -16.95 -23.25 -11.48
C GLY A 233 -17.11 -22.22 -12.59
N ASP A 234 -16.53 -21.02 -12.45
CA ASP A 234 -16.47 -20.03 -13.53
C ASP A 234 -15.21 -20.26 -14.39
N TYR A 235 -15.42 -20.89 -15.55
CA TYR A 235 -14.38 -21.25 -16.51
C TYR A 235 -14.16 -20.18 -17.59
N ASP A 236 -15.01 -19.17 -17.68
CA ASP A 236 -14.86 -18.07 -18.63
C ASP A 236 -13.97 -16.94 -18.07
N CYS A 237 -13.96 -16.77 -16.74
CA CYS A 237 -13.11 -15.81 -16.04
C CYS A 237 -11.63 -15.83 -16.46
N PRO A 238 -10.91 -16.98 -16.49
CA PRO A 238 -9.51 -17.02 -16.92
C PRO A 238 -9.29 -16.41 -18.31
N ARG A 239 -10.19 -16.69 -19.26
CA ARG A 239 -10.09 -16.16 -20.63
C ARG A 239 -10.14 -14.64 -20.64
N ASN A 240 -11.08 -14.06 -19.89
CA ASN A 240 -11.25 -12.61 -19.78
C ASN A 240 -10.03 -11.96 -19.13
N VAL A 241 -9.48 -12.59 -18.08
CA VAL A 241 -8.31 -12.07 -17.37
C VAL A 241 -7.03 -12.17 -18.20
N VAL A 242 -6.80 -13.28 -18.92
CA VAL A 242 -5.65 -13.39 -19.85
C VAL A 242 -5.71 -12.28 -20.88
N LYS A 243 -6.87 -12.05 -21.51
CA LYS A 243 -7.03 -10.99 -22.50
C LYS A 243 -6.67 -9.62 -21.90
N PHE A 244 -7.26 -9.29 -20.75
CA PHE A 244 -6.99 -8.03 -20.05
C PHE A 244 -5.50 -7.85 -19.69
N LEU A 245 -4.87 -8.85 -19.07
CA LEU A 245 -3.46 -8.79 -18.69
C LEU A 245 -2.52 -8.73 -19.90
N THR A 246 -2.87 -9.39 -21.01
CA THR A 246 -2.10 -9.33 -22.26
C THR A 246 -2.09 -7.91 -22.83
N ASP A 247 -3.27 -7.30 -22.93
CA ASP A 247 -3.44 -5.93 -23.42
C ASP A 247 -2.73 -4.93 -22.49
N LEU A 248 -2.87 -5.11 -21.17
CA LEU A 248 -2.22 -4.28 -20.16
C LEU A 248 -0.69 -4.39 -20.26
N HIS A 249 -0.14 -5.60 -20.32
CA HIS A 249 1.29 -5.82 -20.44
C HIS A 249 1.84 -5.27 -21.78
N ALA A 250 1.08 -5.34 -22.86
CA ALA A 250 1.43 -4.70 -24.12
C ALA A 250 1.48 -3.16 -24.00
N ALA A 251 0.47 -2.55 -23.35
CA ALA A 251 0.42 -1.11 -23.13
C ALA A 251 1.61 -0.61 -22.29
N PHE A 252 1.95 -1.29 -21.20
CA PHE A 252 3.12 -0.93 -20.39
C PHE A 252 4.45 -1.08 -21.14
N ARG A 253 4.58 -2.06 -22.06
CA ARG A 253 5.76 -2.16 -22.93
C ARG A 253 5.90 -0.96 -23.86
N MET A 254 4.78 -0.38 -24.32
CA MET A 254 4.80 0.82 -25.18
C MET A 254 5.34 2.06 -24.46
N LEU A 255 5.23 2.12 -23.13
CA LEU A 255 5.76 3.23 -22.32
C LEU A 255 7.29 3.29 -22.31
N ASN A 256 7.98 2.22 -22.74
CA ASN A 256 9.44 2.13 -22.83
C ASN A 256 10.17 2.65 -21.57
N LEU A 257 9.74 2.16 -20.40
CA LEU A 257 10.21 2.61 -19.10
C LEU A 257 11.71 2.34 -18.90
N ARG A 258 12.42 3.31 -18.30
CA ARG A 258 13.82 3.20 -17.88
C ARG A 258 13.93 2.36 -16.60
N ASN A 259 15.16 2.08 -16.15
CA ASN A 259 15.40 1.31 -14.92
C ASN A 259 15.05 2.13 -13.67
N ASP A 260 13.78 2.16 -13.30
CA ASP A 260 13.24 2.85 -12.13
C ASP A 260 12.38 1.92 -11.26
N PHE A 261 11.68 2.48 -10.27
CA PHE A 261 10.81 1.71 -9.39
C PHE A 261 9.57 1.17 -10.13
N LEU A 262 8.95 1.97 -11.00
CA LEU A 262 7.79 1.55 -11.79
C LEU A 262 8.14 0.36 -12.69
N ARG A 263 9.31 0.39 -13.33
CA ARG A 263 9.82 -0.70 -14.14
C ARG A 263 9.96 -2.00 -13.37
N LYS A 264 10.48 -1.95 -12.14
CA LYS A 264 10.58 -3.13 -11.27
C LYS A 264 9.20 -3.72 -10.95
N LYS A 265 8.18 -2.89 -10.78
CA LYS A 265 6.80 -3.34 -10.54
C LYS A 265 6.17 -3.92 -11.80
N PHE A 266 6.30 -3.23 -12.93
CA PHE A 266 5.87 -3.71 -14.23
C PHE A 266 6.52 -5.05 -14.61
N ASP A 267 7.83 -5.21 -14.41
CA ASP A 267 8.55 -6.46 -14.72
C ASP A 267 8.01 -7.67 -13.92
N GLY A 268 7.30 -7.42 -12.81
CA GLY A 268 6.58 -8.43 -12.04
C GLY A 268 5.35 -8.99 -12.75
N MET A 269 4.64 -8.16 -13.53
CA MET A 269 3.37 -8.48 -14.20
C MET A 269 3.49 -9.68 -15.14
N LYS A 270 4.66 -9.92 -15.75
CA LYS A 270 4.90 -11.08 -16.62
C LYS A 270 4.72 -12.42 -15.88
N TYR A 271 4.98 -12.46 -14.58
CA TYR A 271 4.81 -13.66 -13.77
C TYR A 271 3.33 -13.89 -13.45
N ASP A 272 2.58 -12.83 -13.23
CA ASP A 272 1.13 -12.90 -12.99
C ASP A 272 0.38 -13.30 -14.26
N LEU A 273 0.75 -12.74 -15.41
CA LEU A 273 0.25 -13.16 -16.72
C LEU A 273 0.51 -14.66 -16.94
N ARG A 274 1.74 -15.13 -16.73
CA ARG A 274 2.08 -16.55 -16.88
C ARG A 274 1.21 -17.46 -16.01
N ARG A 275 1.00 -17.09 -14.74
CA ARG A 275 0.16 -17.89 -13.83
C ARG A 275 -1.29 -17.99 -14.32
N VAL A 276 -1.85 -16.90 -14.82
CA VAL A 276 -3.21 -16.90 -15.37
C VAL A 276 -3.27 -17.70 -16.67
N GLU A 277 -2.27 -17.58 -17.54
CA GLU A 277 -2.16 -18.37 -18.77
C GLU A 277 -2.09 -19.88 -18.49
N GLU A 278 -1.34 -20.30 -17.48
CA GLU A 278 -1.26 -21.70 -17.04
C GLU A 278 -2.64 -22.22 -16.61
N VAL A 279 -3.39 -21.44 -15.81
CA VAL A 279 -4.76 -21.79 -15.40
C VAL A 279 -5.71 -21.85 -16.59
N TYR A 280 -5.62 -20.88 -17.51
CA TYR A 280 -6.46 -20.88 -18.72
C TYR A 280 -6.16 -22.06 -19.64
N TYR A 281 -4.87 -22.39 -19.82
CA TYR A 281 -4.45 -23.57 -20.56
C TYR A 281 -5.07 -24.84 -19.96
N ASP A 282 -4.98 -24.98 -18.63
CA ASP A 282 -5.56 -26.09 -17.89
C ASP A 282 -7.08 -26.24 -18.10
N VAL A 283 -7.80 -25.12 -18.10
CA VAL A 283 -9.25 -25.08 -18.36
C VAL A 283 -9.55 -25.50 -19.81
N LYS A 284 -8.75 -25.02 -20.78
CA LYS A 284 -8.93 -25.30 -22.20
C LYS A 284 -8.68 -26.77 -22.55
N ILE A 285 -7.57 -27.36 -22.07
CA ILE A 285 -7.24 -28.76 -22.38
C ILE A 285 -8.24 -29.76 -21.78
N ARG A 286 -8.93 -29.37 -20.70
CA ARG A 286 -9.95 -30.19 -20.04
C ARG A 286 -11.34 -30.02 -20.68
N GLY A 287 -11.49 -29.09 -21.63
CA GLY A 287 -12.77 -28.83 -22.30
C GLY A 287 -13.84 -28.27 -21.36
N LEU A 288 -13.46 -27.53 -20.33
CA LEU A 288 -14.40 -27.01 -19.31
C LEU A 288 -15.13 -25.73 -19.77
N THR A 289 -14.68 -25.11 -20.87
CA THR A 289 -15.32 -23.93 -21.45
C THR A 289 -16.61 -24.30 -22.17
N THR A 290 -17.70 -23.60 -21.88
CA THR A 290 -19.06 -23.93 -22.32
C THR A 290 -19.30 -23.69 -23.83
N THR A 291 -18.33 -23.19 -24.59
CA THR A 291 -18.58 -22.56 -25.90
C THR A 291 -17.88 -23.18 -27.12
N GLU A 292 -16.92 -24.10 -26.98
CA GLU A 292 -16.20 -24.66 -28.14
C GLU A 292 -16.88 -25.92 -28.74
N ASN A 293 -17.94 -26.47 -28.13
CA ASN A 293 -18.56 -27.74 -28.58
C ASN A 293 -19.92 -27.62 -29.31
N THR A 294 -20.42 -26.42 -29.62
CA THR A 294 -21.77 -26.25 -30.21
C THR A 294 -21.78 -25.74 -31.66
N MET A 295 -20.64 -25.57 -32.32
CA MET A 295 -20.58 -25.02 -33.69
C MET A 295 -20.12 -26.00 -34.79
N ASP A 296 -19.78 -27.25 -34.47
CA ASP A 296 -19.20 -28.18 -35.46
C ASP A 296 -20.11 -29.34 -35.93
N ASP A 297 -21.42 -29.36 -35.61
CA ASP A 297 -22.31 -30.49 -35.97
C ASP A 297 -23.62 -30.11 -36.69
N ASN A 298 -23.62 -29.08 -37.55
CA ASN A 298 -24.79 -28.79 -38.42
C ASN A 298 -24.37 -28.35 -39.84
N GLY A 299 -23.54 -29.16 -40.49
CA GLY A 299 -23.04 -28.82 -41.83
C GLY A 299 -22.53 -30.00 -42.66
N ALA A 300 -23.20 -31.15 -42.66
CA ALA A 300 -23.01 -32.17 -43.69
C ALA A 300 -24.16 -33.19 -43.72
N GLN A 301 -25.20 -32.91 -44.49
CA GLN A 301 -25.94 -33.93 -45.25
C GLN A 301 -26.79 -33.23 -46.31
N GLU A 302 -26.22 -33.16 -47.50
CA GLU A 302 -26.89 -32.98 -48.79
C GLU A 302 -27.47 -34.32 -49.25
#